data_AF-A0A560L0R1-F1
#
_entry.id   AF-A0A560L0R1-F1
#
_cell.length_a   1.000
_cell.length_b   1.000
_cell.length_c   1.000
_cell.angle_alpha   90.00
_cell.angle_beta   90.00
_cell.angle_gamma   90.00
#
_symmetry.space_group_name_H-M   'P 1'
#
loop_
_entity.id
_entity.type
_entity.pdbx_description
1 polymer ?
#
loop_
_entity_poly.entity_id
_entity_poly.type
_entity_poly.pdbx_seq_one_letter_code
_entity_poly.pdbx_strand_id
1 'polypeptide(L)'
;MSSIARHPNACKHTISRYIRQQAISTTRKAFTVKHLDQAIHIALEAHEGQTDKTGRPFFEHCQRVALLVSGDEARTVAYLHDVVEKGRGWTLDRLQEEGFPTRILSAVDALTRRPGEPDEQFIHRAAANVLALPVKRADLEDNLWQSEQIGKDAAKYQRGLDTLLEMASRK
;
A
#
# COMPACT_ATOMS: atom_id res chain seq x y z
N MET A 1 -9.86 47.59 -49.99
CA MET A 1 -10.77 46.82 -49.12
C MET A 1 -10.40 45.36 -49.31
N SER A 2 -10.07 44.53 -48.34
CA SER A 2 -10.12 44.62 -46.88
C SER A 2 -8.98 43.76 -46.31
N SER A 3 -8.44 44.23 -45.19
CA SER A 3 -7.61 43.49 -44.23
C SER A 3 -8.33 42.21 -43.75
N ILE A 4 -7.59 41.15 -43.43
CA ILE A 4 -7.74 40.38 -42.18
C ILE A 4 -6.37 39.76 -41.80
N ALA A 5 -5.93 40.11 -40.60
CA ALA A 5 -4.67 39.71 -39.97
C ALA A 5 -4.72 38.27 -39.43
N ARG A 6 -3.64 37.52 -39.62
CA ARG A 6 -3.38 36.23 -38.95
C ARG A 6 -2.94 36.50 -37.50
N HIS A 7 -3.73 36.08 -36.53
CA HIS A 7 -3.36 36.07 -35.11
C HIS A 7 -2.54 34.81 -34.76
N PRO A 8 -1.30 34.94 -34.25
CA PRO A 8 -0.50 33.81 -33.79
C PRO A 8 -0.44 33.77 -32.26
N ASN A 9 -1.48 33.29 -31.57
CA ASN A 9 -1.45 33.22 -30.09
C ASN A 9 -1.95 31.92 -29.44
N ALA A 10 -2.28 30.88 -30.21
CA ALA A 10 -2.78 29.62 -29.63
C ALA A 10 -1.68 28.62 -29.19
N CYS A 11 -0.43 28.75 -29.67
CA CYS A 11 0.57 27.68 -29.53
C CYS A 11 1.46 27.77 -28.27
N LYS A 12 1.67 28.97 -27.72
CA LYS A 12 2.57 29.17 -26.56
C LYS A 12 1.97 28.69 -25.22
N HIS A 13 0.64 28.70 -25.09
CA HIS A 13 -0.05 28.29 -23.85
C HIS A 13 -0.04 26.76 -23.64
N THR A 14 -0.12 25.98 -24.73
CA THR A 14 -0.23 24.51 -24.67
C THR A 14 1.09 23.84 -24.29
N ILE A 15 2.22 24.34 -24.82
CA ILE A 15 3.56 23.81 -24.53
C ILE A 15 3.95 24.04 -23.06
N SER A 16 3.63 25.22 -22.50
CA SER A 16 3.89 25.54 -21.08
C SER A 16 3.10 24.63 -20.13
N ARG A 17 1.85 24.31 -20.47
CA ARG A 17 0.99 23.39 -19.70
C ARG A 17 1.54 21.96 -19.72
N TYR A 18 1.98 21.48 -20.88
CA TYR A 18 2.55 20.14 -21.06
C TYR A 18 3.88 19.97 -20.31
N ILE A 19 4.79 20.96 -20.39
CA ILE A 19 6.05 20.92 -19.65
C ILE A 19 5.83 20.96 -18.14
N ARG A 20 4.86 21.77 -17.64
CA ARG A 20 4.46 21.72 -16.23
C ARG A 20 3.89 20.36 -15.84
N GLN A 21 3.04 19.77 -16.68
CA GLN A 21 2.45 18.45 -16.41
C GLN A 21 3.51 17.34 -16.37
N GLN A 22 4.50 17.38 -17.27
CA GLN A 22 5.64 16.47 -17.26
C GLN A 22 6.56 16.69 -16.06
N ALA A 23 6.90 17.94 -15.71
CA ALA A 23 7.71 18.25 -14.54
C ALA A 23 7.03 17.79 -13.23
N ILE A 24 5.71 18.01 -13.10
CA ILE A 24 4.91 17.50 -11.98
C ILE A 24 4.89 15.96 -11.95
N SER A 25 4.75 15.32 -13.11
CA SER A 25 4.77 13.85 -13.23
C SER A 25 6.12 13.24 -12.85
N THR A 26 7.22 13.86 -13.28
CA THR A 26 8.60 13.41 -12.99
C THR A 26 8.92 13.58 -11.51
N THR A 27 8.57 14.73 -10.90
CA THR A 27 8.76 14.97 -9.47
C THR A 27 7.90 14.04 -8.62
N ARG A 28 6.65 13.78 -9.02
CA ARG A 28 5.77 12.82 -8.34
C ARG A 28 6.34 11.40 -8.39
N LYS A 29 6.87 10.98 -9.54
CA LYS A 29 7.49 9.65 -9.70
C LYS A 29 8.77 9.50 -8.87
N ALA A 30 9.63 10.52 -8.83
CA ALA A 30 10.82 10.52 -7.99
C ALA A 30 10.47 10.45 -6.48
N PHE A 31 9.39 11.12 -6.08
CA PHE A 31 8.91 11.11 -4.69
C PHE A 31 8.29 9.76 -4.29
N THR A 32 7.55 9.08 -5.19
CA THR A 32 7.00 7.75 -4.90
C THR A 32 8.06 6.67 -4.81
N VAL A 33 9.11 6.74 -5.64
CA VAL A 33 10.27 5.83 -5.56
C VAL A 33 11.00 6.02 -4.22
N LYS A 34 11.17 7.26 -3.74
CA LYS A 34 11.75 7.54 -2.42
C LYS A 34 10.98 6.87 -1.28
N HIS A 35 9.64 6.92 -1.31
CA HIS A 35 8.84 6.29 -0.25
C HIS A 35 8.93 4.77 -0.24
N LEU A 36 9.04 4.14 -1.42
CA LEU A 36 9.17 2.70 -1.49
C LEU A 36 10.47 2.23 -0.83
N ASP A 37 11.60 2.85 -1.18
CA ASP A 37 12.90 2.52 -0.60
C ASP A 37 12.92 2.76 0.92
N GLN A 38 12.32 3.86 1.38
CA GLN A 38 12.21 4.16 2.81
C GLN A 38 11.31 3.16 3.55
N ALA A 39 10.19 2.76 2.96
CA ALA A 39 9.31 1.74 3.56
C ALA A 39 9.99 0.37 3.66
N ILE A 40 10.80 0.00 2.67
CA ILE A 40 11.62 -1.22 2.69
C ILE A 40 12.57 -1.19 3.88
N HIS A 41 13.30 -0.08 4.05
CA HIS A 41 14.26 0.07 5.15
C HIS A 41 13.57 0.00 6.52
N ILE A 42 12.46 0.73 6.68
CA ILE A 42 11.67 0.73 7.91
C ILE A 42 11.13 -0.66 8.23
N ALA A 43 10.61 -1.40 7.25
CA ALA A 43 10.12 -2.75 7.46
C ALA A 43 11.22 -3.72 7.90
N LEU A 44 12.43 -3.58 7.33
CA LEU A 44 13.58 -4.39 7.70
C LEU A 44 13.98 -4.14 9.17
N GLU A 45 14.06 -2.88 9.58
CA GLU A 45 14.41 -2.50 10.95
C GLU A 45 13.32 -2.86 11.96
N ALA A 46 12.07 -2.55 11.64
CA ALA A 46 10.92 -2.75 12.52
C ALA A 46 10.73 -4.23 12.91
N HIS A 47 11.05 -5.13 11.99
CA HIS A 47 10.88 -6.58 12.12
C HIS A 47 12.20 -7.32 12.33
N GLU A 48 13.28 -6.64 12.70
CA GLU A 48 14.59 -7.26 12.95
C GLU A 48 14.50 -8.32 14.07
N GLY A 49 14.93 -9.54 13.76
CA GLY A 49 14.88 -10.69 14.66
C GLY A 49 13.48 -11.31 14.85
N GLN A 50 12.45 -10.76 14.19
CA GLN A 50 11.13 -11.37 14.15
C GLN A 50 11.08 -12.45 13.06
N THR A 51 10.34 -13.53 13.33
CA THR A 51 10.07 -14.59 12.35
C THR A 51 8.61 -14.63 11.95
N ASP A 52 8.34 -15.09 10.73
CA ASP A 52 7.02 -15.44 10.25
C ASP A 52 6.58 -16.82 10.77
N LYS A 53 5.39 -17.29 10.38
CA LYS A 53 4.84 -18.55 10.90
C LYS A 53 5.63 -19.78 10.47
N THR A 54 6.39 -19.66 9.38
CA THR A 54 7.25 -20.71 8.82
C THR A 54 8.65 -20.70 9.43
N GLY A 55 8.94 -19.74 10.32
CA GLY A 55 10.25 -19.58 10.96
C GLY A 55 11.26 -18.80 10.14
N ARG A 56 10.85 -18.23 8.99
CA ARG A 56 11.70 -17.36 8.17
C ARG A 56 11.69 -15.93 8.69
N PRO A 57 12.66 -15.07 8.34
CA PRO A 57 12.63 -13.65 8.71
C PRO A 57 11.30 -13.00 8.32
N PHE A 58 10.68 -12.27 9.25
CA PHE A 58 9.37 -11.66 9.01
C PHE A 58 9.37 -10.68 7.84
N PHE A 59 10.51 -10.04 7.57
CA PHE A 59 10.70 -9.20 6.38
C PHE A 59 10.40 -9.93 5.06
N GLU A 60 10.64 -11.25 4.98
CA GLU A 60 10.30 -12.03 3.78
C GLU A 60 8.78 -12.11 3.55
N HIS A 61 7.96 -12.12 4.62
CA HIS A 61 6.52 -12.00 4.49
C HIS A 61 6.13 -10.65 3.85
N CYS A 62 6.71 -9.54 4.33
CA CYS A 62 6.49 -8.22 3.74
C CYS A 62 6.88 -8.19 2.24
N GLN A 63 7.98 -8.85 1.87
CA GLN A 63 8.40 -8.98 0.47
C GLN A 63 7.40 -9.77 -0.37
N ARG A 64 6.91 -10.92 0.11
CA ARG A 64 5.93 -11.73 -0.62
C ARG A 64 4.63 -10.97 -0.83
N VAL A 65 4.13 -10.27 0.18
CA VAL A 65 2.94 -9.40 0.05
C VAL A 65 3.19 -8.28 -0.97
N ALA A 66 4.36 -7.62 -0.92
CA ALA A 66 4.71 -6.56 -1.86
C ALA A 66 4.87 -7.04 -3.32
N LEU A 67 5.24 -8.30 -3.55
CA LEU A 67 5.35 -8.90 -4.89
C LEU A 67 3.98 -9.18 -5.54
N LEU A 68 2.93 -9.34 -4.73
CA LEU A 68 1.57 -9.64 -5.21
C LEU A 68 0.77 -8.39 -5.57
N VAL A 69 1.27 -7.18 -5.25
CA VAL A 69 0.59 -5.91 -5.52
C VAL A 69 1.32 -5.08 -6.58
N SER A 70 0.55 -4.29 -7.33
CA SER A 70 1.07 -3.46 -8.42
C SER A 70 1.11 -1.98 -8.07
N GLY A 71 2.20 -1.31 -8.46
CA GLY A 71 2.41 0.13 -8.27
C GLY A 71 3.12 0.48 -6.96
N ASP A 72 3.97 1.50 -7.03
CA ASP A 72 4.87 1.87 -5.93
C ASP A 72 4.12 2.19 -4.64
N GLU A 73 3.01 2.93 -4.70
CA GLU A 73 2.21 3.25 -3.51
C GLU A 73 1.66 1.99 -2.81
N ALA A 74 1.16 1.02 -3.58
CA ALA A 74 0.65 -0.23 -3.00
C ALA A 74 1.78 -1.07 -2.41
N ARG A 75 2.95 -1.10 -3.07
CA ARG A 75 4.16 -1.78 -2.55
C ARG A 75 4.67 -1.10 -1.28
N THR A 76 4.67 0.23 -1.22
CA THR A 76 4.99 1.00 0.00
C THR A 76 4.08 0.60 1.15
N VAL A 77 2.75 0.56 0.91
CA VAL A 77 1.79 0.10 1.93
C VAL A 77 2.03 -1.36 2.32
N ALA A 78 2.34 -2.24 1.36
CA ALA A 78 2.66 -3.64 1.63
C ALA A 78 3.89 -3.83 2.52
N TYR A 79 4.94 -3.02 2.37
CA TYR A 79 6.07 -3.08 3.29
C TYR A 79 5.72 -2.57 4.70
N LEU A 80 4.81 -1.59 4.80
CA LEU A 80 4.42 -0.97 6.08
C LEU A 80 3.23 -1.64 6.79
N HIS A 81 2.54 -2.57 6.15
CA HIS A 81 1.20 -3.02 6.59
C HIS A 81 1.16 -3.58 8.02
N ASP A 82 2.25 -4.22 8.45
CA ASP A 82 2.40 -4.82 9.78
C ASP A 82 3.37 -4.04 10.69
N VAL A 83 3.98 -2.96 10.21
CA VAL A 83 5.00 -2.20 10.95
C VAL A 83 4.41 -1.56 12.21
N VAL A 84 3.21 -0.97 12.11
CA VAL A 84 2.54 -0.35 13.27
C VAL A 84 1.99 -1.39 14.24
N GLU A 85 1.54 -2.54 13.74
CA GLU A 85 0.92 -3.59 14.57
C GLU A 85 1.95 -4.48 15.28
N LYS A 86 3.05 -4.81 14.59
CA LYS A 86 4.02 -5.83 15.02
C LYS A 86 5.46 -5.32 15.11
N GLY A 87 5.76 -4.17 14.51
CA GLY A 87 7.08 -3.57 14.52
C GLY A 87 7.40 -2.89 15.85
N ARG A 88 8.65 -3.00 16.30
CA ARG A 88 9.07 -2.40 17.58
C ARG A 88 9.15 -0.88 17.49
N GLY A 89 8.38 -0.18 18.33
CA GLY A 89 8.49 1.28 18.50
C GLY A 89 8.00 2.09 17.29
N TRP A 90 7.16 1.51 16.44
CA TRP A 90 6.58 2.19 15.28
C TRP A 90 5.12 2.56 15.53
N THR A 91 4.77 3.79 15.16
CA THR A 91 3.42 4.35 15.23
C THR A 91 3.08 5.06 13.91
N LEU A 92 1.80 5.33 13.67
CA LEU A 92 1.39 6.14 12.51
C LEU A 92 1.98 7.55 12.56
N ASP A 93 2.06 8.16 13.74
CA ASP A 93 2.66 9.48 13.92
C ASP A 93 4.15 9.48 13.54
N ARG A 94 4.89 8.44 13.94
CA ARG A 94 6.29 8.28 13.55
C ARG A 94 6.43 8.09 12.03
N LEU A 95 5.57 7.30 11.40
CA LEU A 95 5.55 7.19 9.94
C LEU A 95 5.21 8.54 9.27
N GLN A 96 4.37 9.37 9.89
CA GLN A 96 4.12 10.72 9.39
C GLN A 96 5.35 11.62 9.50
N GLU A 97 6.10 11.55 10.60
CA GLU A 97 7.37 12.26 10.81
C GLU A 97 8.45 11.83 9.80
N GLU A 98 8.46 10.56 9.41
CA GLU A 98 9.27 10.01 8.32
C GLU A 98 8.87 10.56 6.93
N GLY A 99 7.76 11.28 6.82
CA GLY A 99 7.34 12.01 5.63
C GLY A 99 6.40 11.23 4.70
N PHE A 100 5.83 10.11 5.15
CA PHE A 100 4.85 9.38 4.34
C PHE A 100 3.57 10.21 4.13
N PRO A 101 3.02 10.24 2.91
CA PRO A 101 1.85 11.04 2.60
C PRO A 101 0.60 10.44 3.24
N THR A 102 -0.38 11.28 3.58
CA THR A 102 -1.64 10.88 4.23
C THR A 102 -2.32 9.70 3.54
N ARG A 103 -2.24 9.60 2.20
CA ARG A 103 -2.84 8.49 1.43
C ARG A 103 -2.24 7.12 1.81
N ILE A 104 -0.93 7.06 2.04
CA ILE A 104 -0.22 5.85 2.49
C ILE A 104 -0.57 5.58 3.95
N LEU A 105 -0.49 6.61 4.80
CA LEU A 105 -0.78 6.49 6.23
C LEU A 105 -2.22 5.99 6.49
N SER A 106 -3.20 6.52 5.78
CA SER A 106 -4.60 6.06 5.88
C SER A 106 -4.78 4.62 5.41
N ALA A 107 -3.93 4.11 4.51
CA ALA A 107 -3.97 2.72 4.08
C ALA A 107 -3.30 1.79 5.12
N VAL A 108 -2.17 2.21 5.70
CA VAL A 108 -1.50 1.49 6.80
C VAL A 108 -2.41 1.43 8.03
N ASP A 109 -3.06 2.54 8.38
CA ASP A 109 -4.06 2.59 9.46
C ASP A 109 -5.24 1.63 9.20
N ALA A 110 -5.73 1.59 7.95
CA ALA A 110 -6.77 0.66 7.55
C ALA A 110 -6.35 -0.83 7.69
N LEU A 111 -5.05 -1.11 7.54
CA LEU A 111 -4.45 -2.44 7.67
C LEU A 111 -3.98 -2.76 9.10
N THR A 112 -3.97 -1.79 10.00
CA THR A 112 -3.61 -1.99 11.40
C THR A 112 -4.86 -2.38 12.18
N ARG A 113 -4.85 -3.56 12.82
CA ARG A 113 -6.00 -4.07 13.57
C ARG A 113 -6.23 -3.28 14.85
N ARG A 114 -7.49 -3.03 15.21
CA ARG A 114 -7.82 -2.38 16.50
C ARG A 114 -7.97 -3.42 17.62
N PRO A 115 -7.65 -3.08 18.88
CA PRO A 115 -7.93 -3.95 20.02
C PRO A 115 -9.41 -4.31 20.09
N GLY A 116 -9.72 -5.60 20.13
CA GLY A 116 -11.10 -6.11 20.23
C GLY A 116 -11.91 -6.04 18.93
N GLU A 117 -11.31 -5.65 17.81
CA GLU A 117 -11.99 -5.60 16.51
C GLU A 117 -12.27 -7.02 15.97
N PRO A 118 -13.53 -7.36 15.63
CA PRO A 118 -13.85 -8.60 14.96
C PRO A 118 -13.18 -8.70 13.58
N ASP A 119 -12.72 -9.91 13.20
CA ASP A 119 -12.02 -10.14 11.93
C ASP A 119 -12.79 -9.60 10.71
N GLU A 120 -14.11 -9.81 10.66
CA GLU A 120 -14.97 -9.32 9.56
C GLU A 120 -14.96 -7.78 9.49
N GLN A 121 -15.10 -7.08 10.61
CA GLN A 121 -15.07 -5.62 10.65
C GLN A 121 -13.71 -5.08 10.19
N PHE A 122 -12.63 -5.73 10.61
CA PHE A 122 -11.28 -5.39 10.17
C PHE A 122 -11.13 -5.56 8.65
N ILE A 123 -11.60 -6.67 8.08
CA ILE A 123 -11.55 -6.92 6.64
C ILE A 123 -12.37 -5.88 5.88
N HIS A 124 -13.59 -5.56 6.33
CA HIS A 124 -14.43 -4.53 5.70
C HIS A 124 -13.76 -3.15 5.74
N ARG A 125 -13.16 -2.76 6.88
CA ARG A 125 -12.46 -1.49 7.04
C ARG A 125 -11.24 -1.39 6.13
N ALA A 126 -10.42 -2.43 6.08
CA ALA A 126 -9.28 -2.51 5.16
C ALA A 126 -9.74 -2.42 3.69
N ALA A 127 -10.79 -3.17 3.33
CA ALA A 127 -11.33 -3.24 1.98
C ALA A 127 -12.00 -1.94 1.50
N ALA A 128 -12.44 -1.07 2.42
CA ALA A 128 -13.01 0.24 2.07
C ALA A 128 -11.94 1.22 1.55
N ASN A 129 -10.66 1.00 1.84
CA ASN A 129 -9.56 1.82 1.34
C ASN A 129 -8.96 1.22 0.07
N VAL A 130 -8.92 2.02 -1.00
CA VAL A 130 -8.49 1.60 -2.35
C VAL A 130 -7.04 1.10 -2.39
N LEU A 131 -6.12 1.65 -1.58
CA LEU A 131 -4.74 1.18 -1.51
C LEU A 131 -4.58 -0.02 -0.56
N ALA A 132 -5.39 -0.08 0.50
CA ALA A 132 -5.30 -1.18 1.47
C ALA A 132 -5.92 -2.47 0.95
N LEU A 133 -7.01 -2.41 0.18
CA LEU A 133 -7.70 -3.60 -0.34
C LEU A 133 -6.78 -4.62 -1.04
N PRO A 134 -5.98 -4.25 -2.07
CA PRO A 134 -5.10 -5.22 -2.73
C PRO A 134 -4.02 -5.77 -1.78
N VAL A 135 -3.51 -4.95 -0.87
CA VAL A 135 -2.53 -5.38 0.15
C VAL A 135 -3.17 -6.34 1.14
N LYS A 136 -4.42 -6.10 1.54
CA LYS A 136 -5.14 -6.99 2.47
C LYS A 136 -5.39 -8.35 1.86
N ARG A 137 -5.73 -8.40 0.57
CA ARG A 137 -5.85 -9.65 -0.17
C ARG A 137 -4.52 -10.41 -0.19
N ALA A 138 -3.43 -9.74 -0.59
CA ALA A 138 -2.10 -10.35 -0.63
C ALA A 138 -1.62 -10.85 0.75
N ASP A 139 -1.87 -10.10 1.82
CA ASP A 139 -1.62 -10.52 3.21
C ASP A 139 -2.40 -11.78 3.58
N LEU A 140 -3.70 -11.86 3.24
CA LEU A 140 -4.52 -13.04 3.50
C LEU A 140 -4.05 -14.26 2.69
N GLU A 141 -3.68 -14.08 1.42
CA GLU A 141 -3.13 -15.14 0.55
C GLU A 141 -1.80 -15.68 1.11
N ASP A 142 -0.88 -14.79 1.50
CA ASP A 142 0.40 -15.22 2.08
C ASP A 142 0.20 -15.93 3.42
N ASN A 143 -0.71 -15.42 4.26
CA ASN A 143 -1.00 -16.01 5.55
C ASN A 143 -1.68 -17.39 5.45
N LEU A 144 -2.55 -17.56 4.44
CA LEU A 144 -3.15 -18.85 4.07
C LEU A 144 -2.05 -19.84 3.68
N TRP A 145 -1.20 -19.46 2.72
CA TRP A 145 -0.06 -20.28 2.28
C TRP A 145 0.85 -20.66 3.45
N GLN A 146 1.25 -19.71 4.30
CA GLN A 146 2.10 -19.98 5.46
C GLN A 146 1.46 -20.99 6.43
N SER A 147 0.14 -20.87 6.69
CA SER A 147 -0.58 -21.81 7.57
C SER A 147 -0.62 -23.22 6.99
N GLU A 148 -0.83 -23.34 5.68
CA GLU A 148 -0.81 -24.63 4.98
C GLU A 148 0.57 -25.30 5.05
N GLN A 149 1.65 -24.53 4.85
CA GLN A 149 3.03 -25.06 4.93
C GLN A 149 3.36 -25.70 6.28
N ILE A 150 2.76 -25.20 7.36
CA ILE A 150 3.02 -25.68 8.73
C ILE A 150 1.88 -26.55 9.29
N GLY A 151 0.88 -26.90 8.47
CA GLY A 151 -0.25 -27.74 8.87
C GLY A 151 -1.14 -27.13 9.97
N LYS A 152 -1.22 -25.79 10.07
CA LYS A 152 -2.11 -25.10 11.01
C LYS A 152 -3.43 -24.73 10.36
N ASP A 153 -4.47 -24.54 11.19
CA ASP A 153 -5.76 -24.04 10.72
C ASP A 153 -5.60 -22.73 9.93
N ALA A 154 -6.11 -22.75 8.70
CA ALA A 154 -6.08 -21.64 7.77
C ALA A 154 -7.48 -21.09 7.45
N ALA A 155 -8.53 -21.65 8.07
CA ALA A 155 -9.92 -21.32 7.76
C ALA A 155 -10.24 -19.84 7.94
N LYS A 156 -9.58 -19.15 8.89
CA LYS A 156 -9.77 -17.71 9.08
C LYS A 156 -9.27 -16.88 7.89
N TYR A 157 -8.19 -17.29 7.23
CA TYR A 157 -7.66 -16.57 6.07
C TYR A 157 -8.53 -16.83 4.84
N GLN A 158 -8.96 -18.07 4.65
CA GLN A 158 -9.93 -18.42 3.60
C GLN A 158 -11.23 -17.64 3.75
N ARG A 159 -11.83 -17.63 4.95
CA ARG A 159 -13.03 -16.82 5.23
C ARG A 159 -12.81 -15.35 4.89
N GLY A 160 -11.65 -14.79 5.21
CA GLY A 160 -11.34 -13.41 4.86
C GLY A 160 -11.26 -13.17 3.36
N LEU A 161 -10.70 -14.10 2.58
CA LEU A 161 -10.69 -14.02 1.13
C LEU A 161 -12.10 -14.11 0.54
N ASP A 162 -12.93 -15.01 1.06
CA ASP A 162 -14.33 -15.16 0.66
C ASP A 162 -15.12 -13.86 0.92
N THR A 163 -14.94 -13.23 2.09
CA THR A 163 -15.53 -11.92 2.40
C THR A 163 -15.13 -10.87 1.36
N LEU A 164 -13.85 -10.80 0.96
CA LEU A 164 -13.40 -9.86 -0.06
C LEU A 164 -14.01 -10.13 -1.45
N LEU A 165 -14.23 -11.40 -1.81
CA LEU A 165 -14.86 -11.79 -3.07
C LEU A 165 -16.35 -11.42 -3.10
N GLU A 166 -17.06 -11.65 -2.00
CA GLU A 166 -18.46 -11.24 -1.86
C GLU A 166 -18.61 -9.72 -1.97
N MET A 167 -17.73 -8.96 -1.32
CA MET A 167 -17.73 -7.51 -1.40
C MET A 167 -17.49 -6.99 -2.83
N ALA A 168 -16.66 -7.67 -3.62
CA ALA A 168 -16.42 -7.34 -5.02
C ALA A 168 -17.63 -7.64 -5.90
N SER A 169 -18.40 -8.68 -5.58
CA SER A 169 -19.58 -9.11 -6.35
C SER A 169 -20.84 -8.25 -6.12
N ARG A 170 -20.83 -7.40 -5.08
CA ARG A 170 -21.94 -6.49 -4.71
C ARG A 170 -21.82 -5.09 -5.32
N LYS A 171 -20.74 -4.81 -6.07
CA LYS A 171 -20.49 -3.52 -6.75
C LYS A 171 -20.85 -3.59 -8.22
#